data_AF-A0A4Q1K6A3-F1
#
_entry.id   AF-A0A4Q1K6A3-F1
#
_cell.length_a   1.000
_cell.length_b   1.000
_cell.length_c   1.000
_cell.angle_alpha   90.00
_cell.angle_beta   90.00
_cell.angle_gamma   90.00
#
_symmetry.space_group_name_H-M   'P 1'
#
loop_
_entity.id
_entity.type
_entity.pdbx_description
1 polymer ?
#
loop_
_entity_poly.entity_id
_entity_poly.type
_entity_poly.pdbx_seq_one_letter_code
_entity_poly.pdbx_strand_id
1 'polypeptide(L)'
;MKNIVEDLIYIMRSENEDKSNSAITYLGLLVERHIQDRYCDIDYLHLFHNDIQIYNLKLSENDVNSILETVLFELFLYVNKNPVSLAWCLGKFHDKDILSDFLKLFEIYKNDDDVFLQLLFSLNSIYDLREIMNTLNLELKKIDLSKLEKSKEYLIELSSIFQNLKPFYSDTPGGADFQSVPTT
;
A
#
# COMPACT_ATOMS: atom_id res chain seq x y z
N MET A 1 6.06 13.24 28.95
CA MET A 1 6.52 12.03 28.24
C MET A 1 6.74 12.45 26.79
N LYS A 2 7.92 12.25 26.22
CA LYS A 2 8.19 12.64 24.83
C LYS A 2 7.32 11.75 23.93
N ASN A 3 6.57 12.35 23.01
CA ASN A 3 5.68 11.58 22.13
C ASN A 3 6.54 10.79 21.15
N ILE A 4 6.59 9.47 21.32
CA ILE A 4 7.43 8.57 20.51
C ILE A 4 7.07 8.67 19.02
N VAL A 5 5.79 8.88 18.69
CA VAL A 5 5.34 9.03 17.31
C VAL A 5 5.90 10.31 16.70
N GLU A 6 5.81 11.43 17.40
CA GLU A 6 6.39 12.71 16.95
C GLU A 6 7.91 12.61 16.78
N ASP A 7 8.59 11.87 17.66
CA ASP A 7 10.03 11.62 17.54
C ASP A 7 10.36 10.80 16.30
N LEU A 8 9.60 9.75 15.99
CA LEU A 8 9.77 8.97 14.77
C LEU A 8 9.49 9.80 13.51
N ILE A 9 8.44 10.65 13.53
CA ILE A 9 8.12 11.60 12.45
C ILE A 9 9.24 12.62 12.25
N TYR A 10 9.89 13.05 13.32
CA TYR A 10 11.06 13.90 13.22
C TYR A 10 12.26 13.15 12.62
N ILE A 11 12.53 11.92 13.09
CA ILE A 11 13.68 11.11 12.63
C ILE A 11 13.52 10.66 11.18
N MET A 12 12.32 10.39 10.68
CA MET A 12 12.13 10.02 9.26
C MET A 12 12.59 11.10 8.28
N ARG A 13 12.73 12.36 8.73
CA ARG A 13 13.26 13.50 7.96
C ARG A 13 14.77 13.74 8.17
N SER A 14 15.42 12.87 8.95
CA SER A 14 16.87 12.94 9.23
C SER A 14 17.69 12.83 7.94
N GLU A 15 18.79 13.59 7.86
CA GLU A 15 19.78 13.47 6.79
C GLU A 15 20.53 12.11 6.82
N ASN A 16 20.57 11.46 7.98
CA ASN A 16 21.06 10.09 8.10
C ASN A 16 20.01 9.11 7.57
N GLU A 17 20.32 8.50 6.42
CA GLU A 17 19.42 7.62 5.66
C GLU A 17 19.02 6.37 6.45
N ASP A 18 19.96 5.71 7.14
CA ASP A 18 19.66 4.53 7.96
C ASP A 18 18.66 4.84 9.07
N LYS A 19 18.83 5.98 9.74
CA LYS A 19 17.91 6.43 10.79
C LYS A 19 16.54 6.80 10.21
N SER A 20 16.52 7.52 9.09
CA SER A 20 15.29 7.88 8.39
C SER A 20 14.52 6.63 7.99
N ASN A 21 15.18 5.67 7.36
CA ASN A 21 14.59 4.41 6.93
C ASN A 21 14.11 3.54 8.10
N SER A 22 14.87 3.49 9.19
CA SER A 22 14.47 2.78 10.41
C SER A 22 13.21 3.39 11.02
N ALA A 23 13.12 4.72 11.07
CA ALA A 23 11.94 5.41 11.58
C ALA A 23 10.71 5.17 10.69
N ILE A 24 10.86 5.23 9.36
CA ILE A 24 9.77 4.91 8.41
C ILE A 24 9.30 3.47 8.61
N THR A 25 10.23 2.53 8.75
CA THR A 25 9.91 1.12 9.01
C THR A 25 9.13 0.96 10.31
N TYR A 26 9.56 1.61 11.38
CA TYR A 26 8.87 1.55 12.67
C TYR A 26 7.47 2.15 12.61
N LEU A 27 7.29 3.28 11.93
CA LEU A 27 5.99 3.88 11.72
C LEU A 27 5.05 2.92 10.97
N GLY A 28 5.51 2.31 9.87
CA GLY A 28 4.71 1.34 9.11
C GLY A 28 4.32 0.10 9.92
N LEU A 29 5.26 -0.45 10.70
CA LEU A 29 4.99 -1.60 11.57
C LEU A 29 4.00 -1.25 12.70
N LEU A 30 4.11 -0.07 13.29
CA LEU A 30 3.18 0.40 14.32
C LEU A 30 1.76 0.56 13.77
N VAL A 31 1.64 1.11 12.56
CA VAL A 31 0.37 1.27 11.84
C VAL A 31 -0.25 -0.09 11.50
N GLU A 32 0.53 -0.99 10.88
CA GLU A 32 0.06 -2.33 10.53
C GLU A 32 -0.46 -3.08 11.76
N ARG A 33 0.32 -3.05 12.84
CA ARG A 33 -0.04 -3.70 14.10
C ARG A 33 -1.30 -3.12 14.73
N HIS A 34 -1.50 -1.80 14.62
CA HIS A 34 -2.70 -1.14 15.11
C HIS A 34 -3.94 -1.55 14.31
N ILE A 35 -3.87 -1.43 12.97
CA ILE A 35 -5.00 -1.71 12.08
C ILE A 35 -5.42 -3.18 12.14
N GLN A 36 -4.46 -4.09 12.31
CA GLN A 36 -4.73 -5.53 12.42
C GLN A 36 -5.01 -6.02 13.86
N ASP A 37 -5.03 -5.12 14.85
CA ASP A 37 -5.15 -5.44 16.29
C ASP A 37 -4.17 -6.53 16.78
N ARG A 38 -2.90 -6.44 16.35
CA ARG A 38 -1.84 -7.42 16.66
C ARG A 38 -0.97 -7.00 17.85
N TYR A 39 -1.55 -6.35 18.85
CA TYR A 39 -0.80 -5.85 20.01
C TYR A 39 -0.15 -6.95 20.85
N CYS A 40 -0.67 -8.18 20.82
CA CYS A 40 -0.15 -9.31 21.56
C CYS A 40 0.89 -10.14 20.79
N ASP A 41 1.21 -9.77 19.55
CA ASP A 41 2.08 -10.54 18.67
C ASP A 41 3.57 -10.26 18.95
N ILE A 42 4.28 -11.28 19.42
CA ILE A 42 5.68 -11.18 19.85
C ILE A 42 6.65 -10.98 18.68
N ASP A 43 6.26 -11.35 17.45
CA ASP A 43 7.12 -11.19 16.28
C ASP A 43 7.47 -9.72 16.05
N TYR A 44 6.55 -8.81 16.39
CA TYR A 44 6.81 -7.37 16.32
C TYR A 44 7.93 -6.91 17.24
N LEU A 45 8.18 -7.57 18.38
CA LEU A 45 9.33 -7.22 19.22
C LEU A 45 10.65 -7.43 18.46
N HIS A 46 10.75 -8.52 17.70
CA HIS A 46 11.92 -8.80 16.87
C HIS A 46 12.00 -7.83 15.68
N LEU A 47 10.87 -7.50 15.05
CA LEU A 47 10.82 -6.50 13.97
C LEU A 47 11.19 -5.09 14.45
N PHE A 48 10.91 -4.76 15.72
CA PHE A 48 11.38 -3.54 16.37
C PHE A 48 12.80 -3.65 16.95
N HIS A 49 13.60 -4.63 16.52
CA HIS A 49 14.98 -4.86 16.99
C HIS A 49 15.09 -5.00 18.52
N ASN A 50 14.09 -5.60 19.15
CA ASN A 50 13.94 -5.73 20.60
C ASN A 50 13.82 -4.40 21.36
N ASP A 51 13.39 -3.32 20.70
CA ASP A 51 13.03 -2.08 21.36
C ASP A 51 11.69 -2.22 22.10
N ILE A 52 11.77 -2.42 23.42
CA ILE A 52 10.62 -2.61 24.31
C ILE A 52 9.75 -1.35 24.39
N GLN A 53 10.31 -0.15 24.19
CA GLN A 53 9.53 1.09 24.27
C GLN A 53 8.63 1.22 23.04
N ILE A 54 9.18 0.98 21.84
CA ILE A 54 8.40 0.96 20.60
C ILE A 54 7.39 -0.21 20.62
N TYR A 55 7.83 -1.40 21.05
CA TYR A 55 6.94 -2.57 21.12
C TYR A 55 5.74 -2.38 22.06
N ASN A 56 5.90 -1.65 23.17
CA ASN A 56 4.78 -1.40 24.09
C ASN A 56 3.91 -0.20 23.70
N LEU A 57 4.26 0.53 22.63
CA LEU A 57 3.48 1.66 22.16
C LEU A 57 2.14 1.18 21.57
N LYS A 58 1.04 1.73 22.09
CA LYS A 58 -0.30 1.61 21.50
C LYS A 58 -0.64 2.92 20.82
N LEU A 59 -0.97 2.85 19.53
CA LEU A 59 -1.42 4.00 18.77
C LEU A 59 -2.88 4.31 19.10
N SER A 60 -3.22 5.59 19.06
CA SER A 60 -4.60 6.05 18.90
C SER A 60 -4.91 6.29 17.42
N GLU A 61 -6.18 6.40 17.06
CA GLU A 61 -6.60 6.81 15.71
C GLU A 61 -5.99 8.16 15.29
N ASN A 62 -5.81 9.09 16.24
CA ASN A 62 -5.16 10.36 15.96
C ASN A 62 -3.69 10.19 15.57
N ASP A 63 -2.98 9.25 16.22
CA ASP A 63 -1.60 8.94 15.86
C ASP A 63 -1.54 8.33 14.45
N VAL A 64 -2.42 7.37 14.14
CA VAL A 64 -2.51 6.75 12.81
C VAL A 64 -2.74 7.80 11.73
N ASN A 65 -3.72 8.68 11.94
CA ASN A 65 -4.03 9.75 10.98
C ASN A 65 -2.86 10.74 10.83
N SER A 66 -2.20 11.11 11.93
CA SER A 66 -1.01 11.97 11.88
C SER A 66 0.15 11.33 11.10
N ILE A 67 0.34 10.01 11.22
CA ILE A 67 1.36 9.28 10.47
C ILE A 67 0.97 9.27 8.98
N LEU A 68 -0.29 8.97 8.65
CA LEU A 68 -0.78 8.96 7.26
C LEU A 68 -0.56 10.31 6.57
N GLU A 69 -1.02 11.40 7.18
CA GLU A 69 -0.86 12.75 6.66
C GLU A 69 0.60 13.10 6.42
N THR A 70 1.49 12.70 7.33
CA THR A 70 2.93 12.93 7.21
C THR A 70 3.52 12.13 6.05
N VAL A 71 3.22 10.82 5.96
CA VAL A 71 3.72 9.96 4.87
C VAL A 71 3.27 10.48 3.51
N LEU A 72 2.00 10.84 3.37
CA LEU A 72 1.45 11.42 2.15
C LEU A 72 2.14 12.74 1.80
N PHE A 73 2.33 13.64 2.79
CA PHE A 73 3.02 14.90 2.59
C PHE A 73 4.45 14.70 2.05
N GLU A 74 5.21 13.80 2.63
CA GLU A 74 6.60 13.51 2.21
C GLU A 74 6.66 12.95 0.78
N LEU A 75 5.72 12.07 0.42
CA LEU A 75 5.61 11.50 -0.92
C LEU A 75 5.17 12.55 -1.96
N PHE A 76 4.18 13.38 -1.63
CA PHE A 76 3.67 14.40 -2.56
C PHE A 76 4.67 15.52 -2.85
N LEU A 77 5.47 15.90 -1.85
CA LEU A 77 6.47 16.95 -2.04
C LEU A 77 7.80 16.42 -2.60
N TYR A 78 7.98 15.10 -2.70
CA TYR A 78 9.19 14.46 -3.22
C TYR A 78 10.47 14.91 -2.48
N VAL A 79 10.34 15.17 -1.17
CA VAL A 79 11.43 15.75 -0.36
C VAL A 79 12.25 14.71 0.39
N ASN A 80 11.69 13.52 0.59
CA ASN A 80 12.34 12.46 1.35
C ASN A 80 13.24 11.60 0.45
N LYS A 81 14.41 11.21 0.97
CA LYS A 81 15.37 10.35 0.25
C LYS A 81 14.99 8.88 0.22
N ASN A 82 14.00 8.46 1.00
CA ASN A 82 13.54 7.07 1.11
C ASN A 82 12.10 6.89 0.58
N PRO A 83 11.79 7.29 -0.68
CA PRO A 83 10.42 7.26 -1.20
C PRO A 83 9.87 5.83 -1.33
N VAL A 84 10.72 4.82 -1.59
CA VAL A 84 10.31 3.41 -1.60
C VAL A 84 9.81 2.98 -0.22
N SER A 85 10.55 3.28 0.84
CA SER A 85 10.13 2.95 2.21
C SER A 85 8.86 3.67 2.63
N LEU A 86 8.68 4.93 2.20
CA LEU A 86 7.45 5.67 2.42
C LEU A 86 6.26 5.05 1.68
N ALA A 87 6.46 4.65 0.42
CA ALA A 87 5.44 3.95 -0.36
C ALA A 87 5.06 2.61 0.30
N TRP A 88 6.04 1.86 0.82
CA TRP A 88 5.79 0.65 1.62
C TRP A 88 4.98 0.96 2.89
N CYS A 89 5.36 2.01 3.62
CA CYS A 89 4.65 2.44 4.83
C CYS A 89 3.19 2.80 4.52
N LEU A 90 2.94 3.46 3.38
CA LEU A 90 1.59 3.79 2.91
C LEU A 90 0.74 2.54 2.69
N GLY A 91 1.34 1.42 2.29
CA GLY A 91 0.66 0.13 2.11
C GLY A 91 0.13 -0.51 3.39
N LYS A 92 0.46 0.05 4.56
CA LYS A 92 0.03 -0.47 5.87
C LYS A 92 -1.33 0.06 6.31
N PHE A 93 -1.87 1.06 5.62
CA PHE A 93 -3.14 1.72 5.94
C PHE A 93 -4.35 1.00 5.31
N HIS A 94 -4.53 -0.28 5.62
CA HIS A 94 -5.51 -1.18 4.99
C HIS A 94 -6.99 -0.79 5.15
N ASP A 95 -7.32 0.02 6.15
CA ASP A 95 -8.69 0.44 6.47
C ASP A 95 -8.99 1.89 6.04
N LYS A 96 -8.04 2.56 5.37
CA LYS A 96 -8.17 3.97 4.96
C LYS A 96 -8.53 4.08 3.48
N ASP A 97 -9.46 4.97 3.18
CA ASP A 97 -9.80 5.35 1.80
C ASP A 97 -8.76 6.35 1.27
N ILE A 98 -7.76 5.82 0.58
CA ILE A 98 -6.60 6.56 0.05
C ILE A 98 -6.33 6.26 -1.43
N LEU A 99 -7.28 5.62 -2.13
CA LEU A 99 -7.15 5.27 -3.54
C LEU A 99 -6.85 6.50 -4.41
N SER A 100 -7.54 7.61 -4.14
CA SER A 100 -7.34 8.86 -4.89
C SER A 100 -5.92 9.42 -4.74
N ASP A 101 -5.28 9.18 -3.59
CA ASP A 101 -3.92 9.65 -3.33
C ASP A 101 -2.89 8.75 -4.01
N PHE A 102 -3.08 7.42 -4.02
CA PHE A 102 -2.28 6.50 -4.83
C PHE A 102 -2.27 6.89 -6.31
N LEU A 103 -3.43 7.23 -6.89
CA LEU A 103 -3.52 7.64 -8.29
C LEU A 103 -2.68 8.89 -8.61
N LYS A 104 -2.70 9.89 -7.71
CA LYS A 104 -1.85 11.07 -7.84
C LYS A 104 -0.37 10.72 -7.69
N LEU A 105 -0.03 9.82 -6.77
CA LEU A 105 1.36 9.38 -6.55
C LEU A 105 1.92 8.63 -7.77
N PHE A 106 1.12 7.79 -8.44
CA PHE A 106 1.57 7.14 -9.69
C PHE A 106 1.95 8.16 -10.77
N GLU A 107 1.24 9.28 -10.89
CA GLU A 107 1.59 10.34 -11.84
C GLU A 107 2.90 11.06 -11.47
N ILE A 108 3.16 11.25 -10.17
CA ILE A 108 4.40 11.87 -9.67
C ILE A 108 5.59 10.94 -9.93
N TYR A 109 5.46 9.66 -9.59
CA TYR A 109 6.53 8.67 -9.65
C TYR A 109 6.58 7.89 -10.97
N LYS A 110 5.91 8.36 -12.04
CA LYS A 110 5.83 7.65 -13.33
C LYS A 110 7.15 7.41 -14.08
N ASN A 111 8.26 7.97 -13.60
CA ASN A 111 9.60 7.74 -14.16
C ASN A 111 10.55 7.08 -13.14
N ASP A 112 10.06 6.68 -11.97
CA ASP A 112 10.82 6.03 -10.91
C ASP A 112 10.23 4.62 -10.70
N ASP A 113 10.82 3.63 -11.36
CA ASP A 113 10.30 2.26 -11.39
C ASP A 113 10.27 1.60 -10.01
N ASP A 114 11.23 1.89 -9.14
CA ASP A 114 11.30 1.28 -7.82
C ASP A 114 10.18 1.81 -6.90
N VAL A 115 9.95 3.12 -6.91
CA VAL A 115 8.85 3.71 -6.13
C VAL A 115 7.51 3.34 -6.73
N PHE A 116 7.38 3.37 -8.07
CA PHE A 116 6.14 3.01 -8.75
C PHE A 116 5.75 1.56 -8.46
N LEU A 117 6.69 0.62 -8.55
CA LEU A 117 6.46 -0.78 -8.21
C LEU A 117 6.04 -0.92 -6.74
N GLN A 118 6.71 -0.22 -5.82
CA GLN A 118 6.34 -0.28 -4.41
C GLN A 118 4.94 0.29 -4.14
N LEU A 119 4.54 1.35 -4.85
CA LEU A 119 3.16 1.86 -4.80
C LEU A 119 2.16 0.84 -5.33
N LEU A 120 2.49 0.07 -6.37
CA LEU A 120 1.64 -1.03 -6.85
C LEU A 120 1.48 -2.11 -5.78
N PHE A 121 2.57 -2.56 -5.14
CA PHE A 121 2.51 -3.53 -4.05
C PHE A 121 1.67 -3.02 -2.88
N SER A 122 1.86 -1.77 -2.50
CA SER A 122 1.14 -1.13 -1.40
C SER A 122 -0.34 -0.91 -1.69
N LEU A 123 -0.70 -0.56 -2.93
CA LEU A 123 -2.10 -0.50 -3.33
C LEU A 123 -2.72 -1.90 -3.26
N ASN A 124 -1.98 -2.90 -3.73
CA ASN A 124 -2.38 -4.31 -3.74
C ASN A 124 -2.56 -4.93 -2.35
N SER A 125 -1.89 -4.40 -1.33
CA SER A 125 -2.11 -4.84 0.03
C SER A 125 -3.40 -4.27 0.64
N ILE A 126 -3.90 -3.14 0.13
CA ILE A 126 -5.07 -2.43 0.69
C ILE A 126 -6.36 -2.82 -0.03
N TYR A 127 -6.36 -2.83 -1.36
CA TYR A 127 -7.56 -3.07 -2.17
C TYR A 127 -7.55 -4.46 -2.80
N ASP A 128 -8.74 -4.97 -3.12
CA ASP A 128 -8.84 -6.20 -3.90
C ASP A 128 -8.20 -5.98 -5.29
N LEU A 129 -7.34 -6.92 -5.69
CA LEU A 129 -6.69 -6.96 -6.99
C LEU A 129 -7.64 -6.63 -8.17
N ARG A 130 -8.91 -7.05 -8.10
CA ARG A 130 -9.94 -6.79 -9.14
C ARG A 130 -10.31 -5.31 -9.22
N GLU A 131 -10.48 -4.68 -8.06
CA GLU A 131 -10.82 -3.27 -7.91
C GLU A 131 -9.68 -2.40 -8.40
N ILE A 132 -8.45 -2.80 -8.05
CA ILE A 132 -7.21 -2.21 -8.51
C ILE A 132 -7.12 -2.29 -10.03
N MET A 133 -7.32 -3.47 -10.63
CA MET A 133 -7.19 -3.63 -12.08
C MET A 133 -8.19 -2.79 -12.86
N ASN A 134 -9.45 -2.67 -12.41
CA ASN A 134 -10.43 -1.83 -13.10
C ASN A 134 -10.05 -0.34 -13.03
N THR A 135 -9.60 0.11 -11.86
CA THR A 135 -9.22 1.50 -11.62
C THR A 135 -7.91 1.86 -12.33
N LEU A 136 -6.88 1.03 -12.17
CA LEU A 136 -5.59 1.19 -12.80
C LEU A 136 -5.68 1.04 -14.33
N ASN A 137 -6.52 0.15 -14.87
CA ASN A 137 -6.67 0.03 -16.33
C ASN A 137 -7.23 1.30 -16.98
N LEU A 138 -7.94 2.16 -16.25
CA LEU A 138 -8.44 3.43 -16.78
C LEU A 138 -7.41 4.55 -16.62
N GLU A 139 -6.77 4.62 -15.45
CA GLU A 139 -5.87 5.73 -15.12
C GLU A 139 -4.42 5.48 -15.61
N LEU A 140 -3.88 4.26 -15.48
CA LEU A 140 -2.52 3.94 -15.94
C LEU A 140 -2.37 3.93 -17.46
N LYS A 141 -3.46 3.86 -18.23
CA LYS A 141 -3.40 4.04 -19.70
C LYS A 141 -2.81 5.39 -20.12
N LYS A 142 -2.79 6.37 -19.20
CA LYS A 142 -2.22 7.70 -19.41
C LYS A 142 -0.72 7.73 -19.10
N ILE A 143 -0.17 6.67 -18.50
CA ILE A 143 1.23 6.55 -18.08
C ILE A 143 2.01 5.74 -19.12
N ASP A 144 3.15 6.29 -19.54
CA ASP A 144 4.09 5.58 -20.41
C ASP A 144 4.90 4.56 -19.60
N LEU A 145 4.48 3.30 -19.65
CA LEU A 145 5.13 2.18 -18.96
C LEU A 145 6.44 1.73 -19.61
N SER A 146 6.88 2.32 -20.74
CA SER A 146 8.11 1.90 -21.43
C SER A 146 9.38 2.08 -20.58
N LYS A 147 9.32 2.96 -19.56
CA LYS A 147 10.41 3.25 -18.63
C LYS A 147 10.29 2.54 -17.28
N LEU A 148 9.24 1.74 -17.09
CA LEU A 148 8.91 1.07 -15.82
C LEU A 148 8.97 -0.44 -16.00
N GLU A 149 10.17 -0.98 -16.24
CA GLU A 149 10.36 -2.38 -16.63
C GLU A 149 9.85 -3.35 -15.55
N LYS A 150 10.24 -3.16 -14.29
CA LYS A 150 9.85 -4.03 -13.17
C LYS A 150 8.35 -3.90 -12.88
N SER A 151 7.85 -2.68 -12.87
CA SER A 151 6.41 -2.42 -12.68
C SER A 151 5.58 -3.07 -13.78
N LYS A 152 6.05 -3.02 -15.03
CA LYS A 152 5.39 -3.66 -16.17
C LYS A 152 5.38 -5.19 -16.04
N GLU A 153 6.50 -5.80 -15.65
CA GLU A 153 6.56 -7.25 -15.37
C GLU A 153 5.56 -7.65 -14.29
N TYR A 154 5.52 -6.89 -13.19
CA TYR A 154 4.56 -7.15 -12.11
C TYR A 154 3.10 -7.02 -12.58
N LEU A 155 2.76 -5.98 -13.34
CA LEU A 155 1.41 -5.81 -13.91
C LEU A 155 1.03 -6.94 -14.87
N ILE A 156 1.98 -7.46 -15.64
CA ILE A 156 1.76 -8.63 -16.51
C ILE A 156 1.49 -9.88 -15.68
N GLU A 157 2.29 -10.12 -14.62
CA GLU A 157 2.09 -11.23 -13.70
C GLU A 157 0.70 -11.16 -13.06
N LEU A 158 0.33 -10.00 -12.52
CA LEU A 158 -1.00 -9.75 -11.97
C LEU A 158 -2.08 -10.07 -13.00
N SER A 159 -1.97 -9.53 -14.22
CA SER A 159 -2.93 -9.77 -15.31
C SER A 159 -3.03 -11.25 -15.70
N SER A 160 -1.93 -12.02 -15.61
CA SER A 160 -1.92 -13.46 -15.92
C SER A 160 -2.68 -14.28 -14.88
N ILE A 161 -2.60 -13.90 -13.60
CA ILE A 161 -3.41 -14.48 -12.53
C ILE A 161 -4.90 -14.29 -12.86
N PHE A 162 -5.26 -13.14 -13.44
CA PHE A 162 -6.64 -12.86 -13.86
C PHE A 162 -7.13 -13.62 -15.08
N GLN A 163 -6.29 -13.85 -16.09
CA GLN A 163 -6.68 -14.70 -17.22
C GLN A 163 -6.98 -16.14 -16.77
N ASN A 164 -6.31 -16.59 -15.71
CA ASN A 164 -6.56 -17.89 -15.08
C ASN A 164 -7.77 -17.89 -14.12
N LEU A 165 -8.12 -16.74 -13.55
CA LEU A 165 -9.37 -16.50 -12.84
C LEU A 165 -10.47 -16.17 -13.88
N LYS A 166 -11.01 -17.20 -14.56
CA LYS A 166 -12.08 -17.09 -15.57
C LYS A 166 -13.02 -15.88 -15.36
N PRO A 167 -13.38 -15.14 -16.43
CA PRO A 167 -14.39 -14.11 -16.33
C PRO A 167 -15.70 -14.74 -15.85
N PHE A 168 -16.29 -14.20 -14.78
CA PHE A 168 -17.65 -14.55 -14.35
C PHE A 168 -18.72 -13.99 -15.28
N TYR A 169 -18.33 -13.27 -16.34
CA TYR A 169 -19.19 -12.93 -17.46
C TYR A 169 -18.91 -13.91 -18.60
N SER A 170 -19.66 -15.02 -18.60
CA SER A 170 -19.96 -15.71 -19.84
C SER A 170 -20.91 -14.84 -20.66
N ASP A 171 -20.38 -13.85 -21.36
CA ASP A 171 -21.07 -13.27 -22.51
C ASP A 171 -20.95 -14.24 -23.69
N THR A 172 -21.64 -15.37 -23.57
CA THR A 172 -22.14 -16.05 -24.76
C THR A 172 -23.27 -15.21 -25.34
N PRO A 173 -23.18 -14.72 -26.58
CA PRO A 173 -24.31 -14.13 -27.27
C PRO A 173 -25.24 -15.28 -27.66
N GLY A 174 -26.19 -15.60 -26.79
CA GLY A 174 -27.12 -16.70 -27.01
C GLY A 174 -28.06 -16.84 -25.82
N GLY A 175 -29.08 -15.98 -25.76
CA GLY A 175 -30.20 -16.18 -24.85
C GLY A 175 -30.97 -17.46 -25.20
N ALA A 176 -31.33 -18.20 -24.15
CA ALA A 176 -32.44 -19.16 -23.98
C ALA A 176 -32.04 -20.07 -22.81
N ASP A 177 -32.84 -20.41 -21.80
CA ASP A 177 -34.21 -20.08 -21.45
C ASP A 177 -34.33 -20.41 -19.95
N PHE A 178 -35.05 -19.57 -19.21
CA PHE A 178 -35.62 -19.95 -17.92
C PHE A 178 -36.73 -20.96 -18.19
N GLN A 179 -36.48 -22.28 -18.10
CA GLN A 179 -37.57 -23.26 -17.97
C GLN A 179 -37.26 -24.44 -17.03
N SER A 180 -38.07 -24.46 -15.96
CA SER A 180 -38.64 -25.60 -15.21
C SER A 180 -37.75 -26.57 -14.44
N VAL A 181 -37.84 -26.44 -13.11
CA VAL A 181 -37.68 -27.49 -12.10
C VAL A 181 -38.65 -28.65 -12.38
N PRO A 182 -38.22 -29.93 -12.34
CA PRO A 182 -39.15 -31.04 -12.24
C PRO A 182 -39.51 -31.28 -10.78
N THR A 183 -40.79 -31.13 -10.44
CA THR A 183 -41.40 -31.70 -9.23
C THR A 183 -41.46 -33.21 -9.35
N THR A 184 -40.98 -33.90 -8.32
CA THR A 184 -41.47 -35.24 -7.89
C THR A 184 -41.92 -35.14 -6.46
#